data_AF-A0A9X1Y483-F1
#
_entry.id   AF-A0A9X1Y483-F1
#
_cell.length_a   1.000
_cell.length_b   1.000
_cell.length_c   1.000
_cell.angle_alpha   90.00
_cell.angle_beta   90.00
_cell.angle_gamma   90.00
#
_symmetry.space_group_name_H-M   'P 1'
#
loop_
_entity.id
_entity.type
_entity.pdbx_description
1 polymer ?
#
loop_
_entity_poly.entity_id
_entity_poly.type
_entity_poly.pdbx_seq_one_letter_code
_entity_poly.pdbx_strand_id
1 'polypeptide(L)'
;MRVQHSKFDELRIQVVEEALDRGNVALTARKHGISPYSLYKWVKQYRDEVEINVGKKKDIKHLNDPQTAQEWEQKYEQAAKLLGEKELEIAILRDLVKK
;
A
#
# COMPACT_ATOMS: atom_id res chain seq x y z
N MET A 1 10.89 16.37 -0.02
CA MET A 1 10.49 17.30 1.06
C MET A 1 9.19 16.79 1.67
N ARG A 2 9.12 16.60 3.00
CA ARG A 2 7.86 16.28 3.68
C ARG A 2 7.11 17.59 3.89
N VAL A 3 5.99 17.79 3.20
CA VAL A 3 5.13 18.97 3.41
C VAL A 3 4.51 18.80 4.80
N GLN A 4 4.76 19.75 5.70
CA GLN A 4 4.14 19.75 7.02
C GLN A 4 2.75 20.36 6.89
N HIS A 5 1.72 19.54 7.12
CA HIS A 5 0.35 20.00 7.12
C HIS A 5 -0.04 20.52 8.50
N SER A 6 -0.79 21.63 8.54
CA SER A 6 -1.46 22.05 9.76
C SER A 6 -2.52 21.01 10.13
N LYS A 7 -2.90 20.93 11.41
CA LYS A 7 -4.00 20.08 11.89
C LYS A 7 -5.30 20.32 11.10
N PHE A 8 -5.50 21.55 10.61
CA PHE A 8 -6.63 21.88 9.74
C PHE A 8 -6.51 21.31 8.33
N ASP A 9 -5.30 21.23 7.80
CA ASP A 9 -5.08 20.65 6.47
C ASP A 9 -5.20 19.12 6.51
N GLU A 10 -4.76 18.47 7.59
CA GLU A 10 -5.02 17.05 7.82
C GLU A 10 -6.52 16.73 7.82
N LEU A 11 -7.32 17.56 8.51
CA LEU A 11 -8.78 17.43 8.50
C LEU A 11 -9.37 17.62 7.10
N ARG A 12 -8.87 18.60 6.32
CA ARG A 12 -9.30 18.81 4.93
C ARG A 12 -8.97 17.61 4.07
N ILE A 13 -7.77 17.05 4.20
CA ILE A 13 -7.33 15.86 3.48
C ILE A 13 -8.24 14.68 3.81
N GLN A 14 -8.59 14.46 5.09
CA GLN A 14 -9.54 13.40 5.48
C GLN A 14 -10.93 13.58 4.85
N VAL A 15 -11.46 14.79 4.82
CA VAL A 15 -12.76 15.06 4.17
C VAL A 15 -12.68 14.86 2.66
N VAL A 16 -11.54 15.18 2.03
CA VAL A 16 -11.29 14.91 0.60
C VAL A 16 -11.17 13.41 0.33
N GLU A 17 -10.48 12.65 1.19
CA GLU A 17 -10.42 11.17 1.11
C GLU A 17 -11.84 10.57 1.12
N GLU A 18 -12.69 10.97 2.06
CA GLU A 18 -14.08 10.49 2.15
C GLU A 18 -14.91 10.87 0.91
N ALA A 19 -14.71 12.07 0.39
CA ALA A 19 -15.43 12.55 -0.79
C ALA A 19 -15.04 11.80 -2.06
N LEU A 20 -13.75 11.46 -2.22
CA LEU A 20 -13.23 10.70 -3.36
C LEU A 20 -13.62 9.22 -3.28
N ASP A 21 -13.59 8.62 -2.09
CA ASP A 21 -13.95 7.22 -1.87
C ASP A 21 -15.44 6.95 -2.17
N ARG A 22 -16.34 7.84 -1.74
CA ARG A 22 -17.78 7.71 -1.99
C ARG A 22 -18.25 8.23 -3.35
N GLY A 23 -17.39 8.97 -4.08
CA GLY A 23 -17.75 9.61 -5.35
C GLY A 23 -18.83 10.71 -5.25
N ASN A 24 -19.15 11.20 -4.05
CA ASN A 24 -20.18 12.22 -3.84
C ASN A 24 -19.69 13.38 -2.95
N VAL A 25 -19.18 14.42 -3.62
CA VAL A 25 -18.67 15.63 -2.99
C VAL A 25 -19.77 16.43 -2.29
N ALA A 26 -20.95 16.57 -2.92
CA ALA A 26 -22.04 17.38 -2.37
C ALA A 26 -22.63 16.80 -1.08
N LEU A 27 -22.79 15.48 -1.01
CA LEU A 27 -23.27 14.79 0.19
C LEU A 27 -22.24 14.87 1.33
N THR A 28 -20.97 14.67 1.00
CA THR A 28 -19.87 14.73 1.97
C THR A 28 -19.73 16.16 2.53
N ALA A 29 -19.82 17.18 1.68
CA ALA A 29 -19.83 18.58 2.11
C ALA A 29 -20.95 18.89 3.11
N ARG A 30 -22.18 18.43 2.83
CA ARG A 30 -23.33 18.60 3.73
C ARG A 30 -23.12 17.91 5.08
N LYS A 31 -22.59 16.68 5.07
CA LYS A 31 -22.30 15.91 6.29
C LYS A 31 -21.33 16.64 7.22
N HIS A 32 -20.33 17.32 6.64
CA HIS A 32 -19.30 18.04 7.39
C HIS A 32 -19.64 19.53 7.61
N GLY A 33 -20.82 20.00 7.19
CA GLY A 33 -21.22 21.41 7.35
C GLY A 33 -20.41 22.39 6.50
N ILE A 34 -19.87 21.94 5.37
CA ILE A 34 -18.97 22.70 4.50
C ILE A 34 -19.70 23.05 3.20
N SER A 35 -19.38 24.19 2.61
CA SER A 35 -19.91 24.51 1.28
C SER A 35 -19.36 23.51 0.24
N PRO A 36 -20.20 22.99 -0.68
CA PRO A 36 -19.72 22.12 -1.76
C PRO A 36 -18.59 22.75 -2.56
N TYR A 37 -18.67 24.07 -2.80
CA TYR A 37 -17.64 24.83 -3.52
C TYR A 37 -16.27 24.77 -2.83
N SER A 38 -16.23 24.94 -1.50
CA SER A 38 -15.01 24.82 -0.71
C SER A 38 -14.42 23.42 -0.80
N LEU A 39 -15.26 22.39 -0.73
CA LEU A 39 -14.80 21.02 -0.83
C LEU A 39 -14.28 20.70 -2.24
N TYR A 40 -14.92 21.18 -3.32
CA TYR A 40 -14.40 21.05 -4.68
C TYR A 40 -13.01 21.68 -4.84
N LYS A 41 -12.77 22.84 -4.22
CA LYS A 41 -11.45 23.49 -4.22
C LYS A 41 -10.41 22.64 -3.50
N TRP A 42 -10.76 22.07 -2.34
CA TRP A 42 -9.86 21.19 -1.60
C TRP A 42 -9.60 19.89 -2.33
N VAL A 43 -10.61 19.29 -2.96
CA VAL A 43 -10.42 18.10 -3.81
C VAL A 43 -9.38 18.41 -4.88
N LYS A 44 -9.52 19.53 -5.60
CA LYS A 44 -8.53 19.92 -6.62
C LYS A 44 -7.12 20.13 -6.04
N GLN A 45 -7.01 20.62 -4.81
CA GLN A 45 -5.73 20.90 -4.15
C GLN A 45 -5.04 19.64 -3.62
N TYR A 46 -5.80 18.71 -3.05
CA TYR A 46 -5.25 17.54 -2.33
C TYR A 46 -5.43 16.22 -3.07
N ARG A 47 -6.05 16.20 -4.27
CA ARG A 47 -6.32 14.98 -5.04
C ARG A 47 -5.09 14.10 -5.20
N ASP A 48 -3.98 14.67 -5.67
CA ASP A 48 -2.78 13.91 -5.99
C ASP A 48 -2.13 13.34 -4.71
N GLU A 49 -2.14 14.11 -3.62
CA GLU A 49 -1.66 13.65 -2.32
C GLU A 49 -2.53 12.52 -1.75
N VAL A 50 -3.85 12.66 -1.86
CA VAL A 50 -4.80 11.63 -1.45
C VAL A 50 -4.66 10.38 -2.30
N GLU A 51 -4.50 10.47 -3.62
CA GLU A 51 -4.29 9.32 -4.49
C GLU A 51 -3.01 8.55 -4.13
N ILE A 52 -1.91 9.27 -3.84
CA ILE A 52 -0.67 8.66 -3.37
C ILE A 52 -0.86 7.97 -2.01
N ASN A 53 -1.55 8.62 -1.06
CA ASN A 53 -1.81 8.06 0.25
C ASN A 53 -2.75 6.84 0.22
N VAL A 54 -3.77 6.87 -0.63
CA VAL A 54 -4.68 5.74 -0.85
C VAL A 54 -3.94 4.57 -1.51
N GLY A 55 -3.06 4.84 -2.48
CA GLY A 55 -2.16 3.82 -3.06
C GLY A 55 -1.33 3.12 -1.99
N LYS A 56 -0.60 3.91 -1.18
CA LYS A 56 0.20 3.39 -0.05
C LYS A 56 -0.64 2.59 0.96
N LYS A 57 -1.84 3.08 1.30
CA LYS A 57 -2.76 2.38 2.21
C LYS A 57 -3.21 1.03 1.63
N LYS A 58 -3.41 0.93 0.31
CA LYS A 58 -3.74 -0.34 -0.37
C LYS A 58 -2.55 -1.29 -0.35
N ASP A 59 -1.35 -0.81 -0.66
CA ASP A 59 -0.13 -1.62 -0.64
C ASP A 59 0.14 -2.21 0.77
N ILE A 60 -0.03 -1.41 1.82
CA ILE A 60 0.11 -1.86 3.21
C ILE A 60 -0.98 -2.87 3.60
N LYS A 61 -2.21 -2.70 3.10
CA LYS A 61 -3.29 -3.66 3.34
C LYS A 61 -3.00 -5.02 2.68
N HIS A 62 -2.43 -5.04 1.48
CA HIS A 62 -1.99 -6.28 0.82
C HIS A 62 -0.86 -6.98 1.60
N LEU A 63 0.05 -6.23 2.19
CA LEU A 63 1.14 -6.80 3.01
C LEU A 63 0.65 -7.39 4.33
N ASN A 64 -0.44 -6.86 4.90
CA ASN A 64 -1.02 -7.32 6.15
C ASN A 64 -2.14 -8.36 5.98
N ASP A 65 -2.40 -8.82 4.76
CA ASP A 65 -3.38 -9.89 4.53
C ASP A 65 -2.78 -11.22 5.04
N PRO A 66 -3.38 -11.87 6.05
CA PRO A 66 -2.89 -13.14 6.58
C PRO A 66 -2.79 -14.24 5.52
N GLN A 67 -3.62 -14.20 4.46
CA GLN A 67 -3.50 -15.14 3.35
C GLN A 67 -2.19 -14.93 2.58
N THR A 68 -1.79 -13.67 2.38
CA THR A 68 -0.55 -13.32 1.68
C THR A 68 0.67 -13.75 2.50
N ALA A 69 0.65 -13.57 3.83
CA ALA A 69 1.75 -13.99 4.71
C ALA A 69 2.00 -15.52 4.65
N GLN A 70 0.94 -16.32 4.72
CA GLN A 70 1.05 -17.77 4.64
C GLN A 70 1.51 -18.25 3.25
N GLU A 71 1.05 -17.60 2.18
CA GLU A 71 1.54 -17.87 0.82
C GLU A 71 3.04 -17.56 0.66
N TRP A 72 3.53 -16.48 1.27
CA TRP A 72 4.94 -16.13 1.26
C TRP A 72 5.78 -17.14 2.04
N GLU A 73 5.29 -17.60 3.19
CA GLU A 73 5.96 -18.64 4.00
C GLU A 73 6.07 -19.96 3.23
N GLN A 74 4.99 -20.40 2.58
CA GLN A 74 5.02 -21.60 1.73
C GLN A 74 5.98 -21.47 0.55
N LYS A 75 6.00 -20.33 -0.13
CA LYS A 75 6.95 -20.06 -1.23
C LYS A 75 8.38 -20.06 -0.73
N TYR A 76 8.63 -19.54 0.47
CA TYR A 76 9.94 -19.51 1.09
C TYR A 76 10.43 -20.92 1.42
N GLU A 77 9.60 -21.77 2.05
CA GLU A 77 9.95 -23.16 2.36
C GLU A 77 10.25 -23.96 1.08
N GLN A 78 9.44 -23.80 0.04
CA GLN A 78 9.67 -24.45 -1.25
C GLN A 78 11.00 -24.03 -1.88
N ALA A 79 11.31 -22.72 -1.85
CA ALA A 79 12.57 -22.20 -2.38
C ALA A 79 13.78 -22.70 -1.57
N ALA A 80 13.68 -22.75 -0.24
CA ALA A 80 14.74 -23.26 0.63
C ALA A 80 15.03 -24.74 0.37
N LYS A 81 13.99 -25.55 0.16
CA LYS A 81 14.14 -26.97 -0.19
C LYS A 81 14.85 -27.17 -1.53
N LEU A 82 14.39 -26.47 -2.58
CA LEU A 82 15.00 -26.53 -3.91
C LEU A 82 16.46 -26.08 -3.87
N LEU A 83 16.78 -25.06 -3.07
CA LEU A 83 18.15 -24.59 -2.88
C LEU A 83 19.03 -25.69 -2.26
N GLY A 84 18.56 -26.34 -1.20
CA GLY A 84 19.29 -27.44 -0.56
C GLY A 84 19.54 -28.63 -1.49
N GLU A 85 18.56 -29.00 -2.32
CA GLU A 85 18.72 -30.02 -3.35
C GLU A 85 19.80 -29.64 -4.37
N LYS A 86 19.84 -28.37 -4.78
CA LYS A 86 20.85 -27.86 -5.71
C LYS A 86 22.23 -27.77 -5.07
N GLU A 87 22.34 -27.40 -3.80
CA GLU A 87 23.61 -27.39 -3.08
C GLU A 87 24.19 -28.80 -2.91
N LEU A 88 23.34 -29.80 -2.63
CA LEU A 88 23.75 -31.20 -2.57
C LEU A 88 24.27 -31.69 -3.93
N GLU A 89 23.53 -31.41 -5.01
CA GLU A 89 23.93 -31.74 -6.38
C GLU A 89 25.30 -31.13 -6.71
N ILE A 90 25.50 -29.84 -6.40
CA ILE A 90 26.78 -29.14 -6.59
C ILE A 90 27.89 -29.79 -5.75
N ALA A 91 27.61 -30.17 -4.51
CA ALA A 91 28.60 -30.81 -3.64
C ALA A 91 29.10 -32.14 -4.22
N ILE A 92 28.18 -32.98 -4.70
CA ILE A 92 28.51 -34.25 -5.36
C ILE A 92 29.32 -34.01 -6.64
N LEU A 93 28.89 -33.07 -7.49
CA LEU A 93 29.60 -32.75 -8.73
C LEU A 93 31.03 -32.24 -8.46
N ARG A 94 31.22 -31.39 -7.43
CA ARG A 94 32.54 -30.91 -7.01
C ARG A 94 33.43 -32.03 -6.49
N ASP A 95 32.86 -33.02 -5.81
CA ASP A 95 33.62 -34.17 -5.31
C ASP A 95 34.10 -35.07 -6.46
N LEU A 96 33.26 -35.26 -7.48
CA LEU A 96 33.61 -36.03 -8.68
C LEU A 96 34.76 -35.41 -9.50
N VAL A 97 34.82 -34.07 -9.57
CA VAL A 97 35.86 -33.33 -10.31
C VAL A 97 37.19 -33.25 -9.53
N LYS A 98 37.20 -33.61 -8.24
CA LYS A 98 38.42 -33.65 -7.41
C LYS A 98 39.21 -34.96 -7.49
N LYS A 99 38.71 -35.95 -8.25
CA LYS A 99 39.45 -37.16 -8.64
C LYS A 99 40.14 -36.96 -9.98
#